data_AF-A0A240U4B0-F1
#
_entry.id   AF-A0A240U4B0-F1
#
_cell.length_a   1.000
_cell.length_b   1.000
_cell.length_c   1.000
_cell.angle_alpha   90.00
_cell.angle_beta   90.00
_cell.angle_gamma   90.00
#
_symmetry.space_group_name_H-M   'P 1'
#
loop_
_entity.id
_entity.type
_entity.pdbx_description
1 polymer ?
#
loop_
_entity_poly.entity_id
_entity_poly.type
_entity_poly.pdbx_seq_one_letter_code
_entity_poly.pdbx_strand_id
1 'polypeptide(L)'
;MLDEMNLSRPEQYFAEFLSALEKNDPRDRLISLSESQLPNAPALLVEGRRIRVPHNVWFVGTANHDETTNEFADKTYDRAHVMTLPRHEAGFKVEPKPKASFSYGSLMERFDDAVTQNADEVSELLAELTTGPLTSILQDRFDLGWGNRLERQAMRFVPVYMAAGGRKEDALDHLLASRVFRRGKVTGRYDATIDDLGAIEQALTTVWKGWKSEPRRSIALLAEDRRRKEREA
;
A
#
# COMPACT_ATOMS: atom_id res chain seq x y z
N MET A 1 1.72 -7.33 -16.42
CA MET A 1 2.57 -7.79 -15.31
C MET A 1 4.01 -7.43 -15.67
N LEU A 2 4.73 -6.84 -14.74
CA LEU A 2 6.13 -6.44 -14.88
C LEU A 2 6.92 -7.28 -13.88
N ASP A 3 7.85 -8.09 -14.38
CA ASP A 3 8.62 -9.00 -13.53
C ASP A 3 9.94 -8.34 -13.10
N GLU A 4 10.37 -8.59 -11.88
CA GLU A 4 11.64 -8.10 -11.30
C GLU A 4 11.85 -6.59 -11.49
N MET A 5 10.81 -5.80 -11.19
CA MET A 5 10.79 -4.36 -11.45
C MET A 5 11.91 -3.59 -10.76
N ASN A 6 12.47 -4.12 -9.68
CA ASN A 6 13.50 -3.49 -8.87
C ASN A 6 14.95 -3.84 -9.25
N LEU A 7 15.15 -4.58 -10.35
CA LEU A 7 16.47 -4.69 -10.99
C LEU A 7 17.00 -3.30 -11.38
N SER A 8 16.10 -2.39 -11.74
CA SER A 8 16.38 -0.96 -11.93
C SER A 8 15.43 -0.13 -11.08
N ARG A 9 15.58 1.20 -11.09
CA ARG A 9 14.76 2.14 -10.30
C ARG A 9 13.43 2.42 -11.01
N PRO A 10 12.27 1.87 -10.57
CA PRO A 10 10.99 2.12 -11.24
C PRO A 10 10.58 3.57 -11.22
N GLU A 11 10.99 4.33 -10.21
CA GLU A 11 10.75 5.77 -10.19
C GLU A 11 11.40 6.52 -11.35
N GLN A 12 12.40 5.94 -12.03
CA GLN A 12 13.06 6.52 -13.20
C GLN A 12 12.39 6.06 -14.50
N TYR A 13 12.40 4.76 -14.80
CA TYR A 13 11.89 4.25 -16.08
C TYR A 13 10.35 4.28 -16.16
N PHE A 14 9.66 4.22 -15.02
CA PHE A 14 8.20 4.21 -14.93
C PHE A 14 7.62 5.58 -14.53
N ALA A 15 8.45 6.63 -14.53
CA ALA A 15 8.09 7.95 -14.05
C ALA A 15 6.85 8.54 -14.76
N GLU A 16 6.80 8.44 -16.09
CA GLU A 16 5.65 8.94 -16.87
C GLU A 16 4.37 8.21 -16.51
N PHE A 17 4.43 6.89 -16.34
CA PHE A 17 3.29 6.07 -15.94
C PHE A 17 2.83 6.42 -14.53
N LEU A 18 3.74 6.53 -13.57
CA LEU A 18 3.41 6.94 -12.21
C LEU A 18 2.76 8.33 -12.18
N SER A 19 3.27 9.28 -12.96
CA SER A 19 2.70 10.63 -13.08
C SER A 19 1.31 10.63 -13.71
N ALA A 20 1.11 9.85 -14.78
CA ALA A 20 -0.20 9.70 -15.41
C ALA A 20 -1.20 9.03 -14.46
N LEU A 21 -0.80 7.99 -13.73
CA LEU A 21 -1.67 7.26 -12.80
C LEU A 21 -2.12 8.11 -11.59
N GLU A 22 -1.42 9.19 -11.27
CA GLU A 22 -1.87 10.16 -10.26
C GLU A 22 -3.04 11.05 -10.74
N LYS A 23 -3.34 11.06 -12.04
CA LYS A 23 -4.47 11.83 -12.58
C LYS A 23 -5.79 11.15 -12.22
N ASN A 24 -6.66 11.91 -11.55
CA ASN A 24 -8.00 11.48 -11.19
C ASN A 24 -8.83 11.14 -12.44
N ASP A 25 -8.72 11.95 -13.50
CA ASP A 25 -9.41 11.73 -14.75
C ASP A 25 -8.60 10.79 -15.68
N PRO A 26 -9.14 9.61 -16.06
CA PRO A 26 -8.52 8.72 -17.03
C PRO A 26 -8.21 9.36 -18.40
N ARG A 27 -8.95 10.41 -18.78
CA ARG A 27 -8.74 11.12 -20.05
C ARG A 27 -7.38 11.81 -20.11
N ASP A 28 -6.85 12.19 -18.95
CA ASP A 28 -5.59 12.90 -18.77
C ASP A 28 -4.40 11.96 -18.56
N ARG A 29 -4.63 10.64 -18.49
CA ARG A 29 -3.58 9.63 -18.31
C ARG A 29 -2.86 9.35 -19.63
N LEU A 30 -2.11 10.33 -20.10
CA LEU A 30 -1.38 10.27 -21.36
C LEU A 30 0.10 9.96 -21.13
N ILE A 31 0.62 8.95 -21.81
CA ILE A 31 2.04 8.57 -21.82
C ILE A 31 2.63 8.99 -23.16
N SER A 32 3.78 9.65 -23.15
CA SER A 32 4.43 10.09 -24.38
C SER A 32 5.30 8.95 -24.91
N LEU A 33 5.07 8.55 -26.17
CA LEU A 33 5.86 7.54 -26.85
C LEU A 33 7.02 8.15 -27.65
N SER A 34 6.90 9.44 -27.98
CA SER A 34 7.84 10.20 -28.80
C SER A 34 7.71 11.70 -28.50
N GLU A 35 8.81 12.44 -28.66
CA GLU A 35 8.84 13.90 -28.54
C GLU A 35 8.01 14.58 -29.65
N SER A 36 8.03 14.00 -30.86
CA SER A 36 7.31 14.49 -32.03
C SER A 36 6.24 13.50 -32.50
N GLN A 37 5.34 13.97 -33.37
CA GLN A 37 4.33 13.13 -33.99
C GLN A 37 4.98 12.02 -34.81
N LEU A 38 4.52 10.79 -34.63
CA LEU A 38 5.05 9.66 -35.39
C LEU A 38 4.48 9.70 -36.82
N PRO A 39 5.31 9.54 -37.86
CA PRO A 39 4.80 9.40 -39.23
C PRO A 39 3.94 8.14 -39.32
N ASN A 40 2.77 8.25 -39.96
CA ASN A 40 1.79 7.15 -40.08
C ASN A 40 1.36 6.57 -38.71
N ALA A 41 1.21 7.43 -37.70
CA ALA A 41 0.77 7.04 -36.37
C ALA A 41 -0.56 6.25 -36.39
N PRO A 42 -0.71 5.20 -35.54
CA PRO A 42 -2.00 4.54 -35.34
C PRO A 42 -3.10 5.52 -34.94
N ALA A 43 -4.30 5.34 -35.49
CA ALA A 43 -5.42 6.28 -35.34
C ALA A 43 -5.86 6.55 -33.88
N LEU A 44 -5.57 5.62 -32.96
CA LEU A 44 -5.91 5.75 -31.55
C LEU A 44 -4.84 6.46 -30.71
N LEU A 45 -3.68 6.81 -31.29
CA LEU A 45 -2.70 7.65 -30.60
C LEU A 45 -3.22 9.09 -30.48
N VAL A 46 -3.23 9.60 -29.27
CA VAL A 46 -3.52 11.01 -29.00
C VAL A 46 -2.38 11.85 -29.53
N GLU A 47 -2.71 12.86 -30.33
CA GLU A 47 -1.73 13.72 -31.04
C GLU A 47 -0.73 12.92 -31.90
N GLY A 48 -1.03 11.68 -32.30
CA GLY A 48 -0.10 10.84 -33.07
C GLY A 48 1.20 10.46 -32.35
N ARG A 49 1.29 10.65 -31.02
CA ARG A 49 2.51 10.36 -30.24
C ARG A 49 2.26 9.92 -28.79
N ARG A 50 1.02 9.95 -28.30
CA ARG A 50 0.69 9.63 -26.91
C ARG A 50 -0.30 8.48 -26.84
N ILE A 51 -0.14 7.62 -25.85
CA ILE A 51 -1.11 6.57 -25.53
C ILE A 51 -1.89 6.94 -24.27
N ARG A 52 -3.20 6.74 -24.28
CA ARG A 52 -4.05 6.91 -23.10
C ARG A 52 -4.08 5.61 -22.30
N VAL A 53 -3.82 5.70 -21.01
CA VAL A 53 -3.98 4.58 -20.07
C VAL A 53 -5.44 4.51 -19.63
N PRO A 54 -6.19 3.47 -20.02
CA PRO A 54 -7.60 3.35 -19.65
C PRO A 54 -7.75 2.95 -18.17
N HIS A 55 -8.95 3.15 -17.62
CA HIS A 55 -9.24 2.89 -16.20
C HIS A 55 -9.20 1.40 -15.80
N ASN A 56 -9.37 0.51 -16.78
CA ASN A 56 -9.41 -0.95 -16.58
C ASN A 56 -8.05 -1.63 -16.75
N VAL A 57 -6.96 -0.87 -16.86
CA VAL A 57 -5.59 -1.41 -16.92
C VAL A 57 -4.91 -1.22 -15.59
N TRP A 58 -4.43 -2.32 -15.02
CA TRP A 58 -3.63 -2.33 -13.79
C TRP A 58 -2.20 -2.77 -14.10
N PHE A 59 -1.25 -2.06 -13.49
CA PHE A 59 0.16 -2.42 -13.54
C PHE A 59 0.50 -3.15 -12.25
N VAL A 60 0.90 -4.41 -12.40
CA VAL A 60 1.31 -5.27 -11.28
C VAL A 60 2.77 -5.61 -11.49
N GLY A 61 3.57 -5.30 -10.48
CA GLY A 61 5.00 -5.51 -10.43
C GLY A 61 5.39 -6.58 -9.42
N THR A 62 6.37 -7.41 -9.75
CA THR A 62 7.08 -8.24 -8.76
C THR A 62 8.41 -7.58 -8.42
N ALA A 63 8.91 -7.85 -7.21
CA ALA A 63 10.18 -7.32 -6.73
C ALA A 63 10.83 -8.32 -5.80
N ASN A 64 12.12 -8.59 -6.01
CA ASN A 64 12.89 -9.51 -5.17
C ASN A 64 13.56 -8.71 -4.04
N HIS A 65 13.52 -9.19 -2.82
CA HIS A 65 14.17 -8.51 -1.69
C HIS A 65 15.56 -9.11 -1.43
N ASP A 66 16.43 -9.03 -2.44
CA ASP A 66 17.79 -9.57 -2.41
C ASP A 66 18.85 -8.45 -2.58
N GLU A 67 20.09 -8.69 -2.12
CA GLU A 67 21.20 -7.71 -2.06
C GLU A 67 21.54 -7.03 -3.40
N THR A 68 21.15 -7.63 -4.53
CA THR A 68 21.42 -7.13 -5.89
C THR A 68 20.38 -6.16 -6.43
N THR A 69 19.35 -5.82 -5.64
CA THR A 69 18.23 -5.00 -6.09
C THR A 69 18.23 -3.59 -5.47
N ASN A 70 17.68 -2.61 -6.20
CA ASN A 70 17.53 -1.26 -5.65
C ASN A 70 16.35 -1.22 -4.67
N GLU A 71 16.54 -0.61 -3.50
CA GLU A 71 15.39 -0.24 -2.65
C GLU A 71 14.50 0.76 -3.39
N PHE A 72 13.19 0.57 -3.28
CA PHE A 72 12.24 1.51 -3.86
C PHE A 72 12.30 2.87 -3.15
N ALA A 73 12.23 3.94 -3.92
CA ALA A 73 12.08 5.28 -3.37
C ALA A 73 10.74 5.43 -2.61
N ASP A 74 10.72 6.31 -1.61
CA ASP A 74 9.52 6.64 -0.84
C ASP A 74 8.31 6.98 -1.72
N LYS A 75 8.55 7.72 -2.80
CA LYS A 75 7.52 8.11 -3.77
C LYS A 75 6.88 6.89 -4.46
N THR A 76 7.63 5.82 -4.66
CA THR A 76 7.15 4.58 -5.28
C THR A 76 6.22 3.84 -4.31
N TYR A 77 6.64 3.68 -3.05
CA TYR A 77 5.78 3.13 -1.99
C TYR A 77 4.51 3.96 -1.78
N ASP A 78 4.60 5.28 -1.92
CA ASP A 78 3.45 6.17 -1.73
C ASP A 78 2.38 6.00 -2.82
N ARG A 79 2.80 5.58 -4.02
CA ARG A 79 1.96 5.45 -5.23
C ARG A 79 1.48 4.03 -5.50
N ALA A 80 2.14 3.00 -4.96
CA ALA A 80 1.79 1.61 -5.16
C ALA A 80 1.06 0.99 -3.95
N HIS A 81 0.25 -0.03 -4.20
CA HIS A 81 -0.15 -0.97 -3.16
C HIS A 81 0.90 -2.07 -3.11
N VAL A 82 1.53 -2.27 -1.95
CA VAL A 82 2.63 -3.22 -1.78
C VAL A 82 2.15 -4.42 -1.00
N MET A 83 2.31 -5.60 -1.59
CA MET A 83 2.03 -6.88 -0.96
C MET A 83 3.35 -7.63 -0.75
N THR A 84 3.65 -7.96 0.51
CA THR A 84 4.81 -8.78 0.85
C THR A 84 4.37 -10.24 0.92
N LEU A 85 5.04 -11.10 0.15
CA LEU A 85 4.83 -12.55 0.18
C LEU A 85 5.87 -13.17 1.14
N PRO A 86 5.45 -13.81 2.25
CA PRO A 86 6.39 -14.46 3.15
C PRO A 86 7.02 -15.68 2.50
N ARG A 87 8.27 -16.01 2.86
CA ARG A 87 8.97 -17.21 2.35
C ARG A 87 8.30 -18.53 2.75
N HIS A 88 7.58 -18.55 3.88
CA HIS A 88 6.90 -19.73 4.41
C HIS A 88 5.49 -19.33 4.88
N GLU A 89 4.48 -19.61 4.07
CA GLU A 89 3.08 -19.56 4.52
C GLU A 89 2.59 -20.97 4.86
N ALA A 90 1.75 -21.07 5.89
CA ALA A 90 1.04 -22.30 6.17
C ALA A 90 0.12 -22.61 4.97
N GLY A 91 0.24 -23.82 4.42
CA GLY A 91 -0.68 -24.26 3.38
C GLY A 91 -2.13 -24.20 3.89
N PHE A 92 -3.03 -23.64 3.09
CA PHE A 92 -4.46 -23.64 3.37
C PHE A 92 -5.20 -24.40 2.28
N LYS A 93 -6.37 -24.94 2.64
CA LYS A 93 -7.23 -25.62 1.68
C LYS A 93 -7.92 -24.58 0.81
N VAL A 94 -7.57 -24.53 -0.47
CA VAL A 94 -8.27 -23.68 -1.44
C VAL A 94 -9.63 -24.31 -1.75
N GLU A 95 -10.70 -23.57 -1.50
CA GLU A 95 -12.03 -23.98 -1.95
C GLU A 95 -12.16 -23.73 -3.45
N PRO A 96 -12.42 -24.76 -4.27
CA PRO A 96 -12.64 -24.55 -5.70
C PRO A 96 -13.93 -23.75 -5.90
N LYS A 97 -13.80 -22.56 -6.48
CA LYS A 97 -14.93 -21.74 -6.92
C LYS A 97 -15.15 -21.92 -8.43
N PRO A 98 -16.39 -21.82 -8.93
CA PRO A 98 -16.64 -21.87 -10.37
C PRO A 98 -15.95 -20.70 -11.08
N LYS A 99 -15.53 -20.92 -12.33
CA LYS A 99 -14.99 -19.84 -13.16
C LYS A 99 -16.07 -18.77 -13.34
N ALA A 100 -15.74 -17.53 -13.04
CA ALA A 100 -16.60 -16.38 -13.25
C ALA A 100 -15.82 -15.29 -13.98
N SER A 101 -16.51 -14.54 -14.83
CA SER A 101 -15.99 -13.33 -15.46
C SER A 101 -16.73 -12.12 -14.91
N PHE A 102 -15.98 -11.05 -14.66
CA PHE A 102 -16.54 -9.79 -14.18
C PHE A 102 -16.08 -8.69 -15.13
N SER A 103 -16.99 -7.78 -15.46
CA SER A 103 -16.60 -6.54 -16.12
C SER A 103 -15.92 -5.61 -15.11
N TYR A 104 -15.06 -4.71 -15.61
CA TYR A 104 -14.48 -3.67 -14.76
C TYR A 104 -15.56 -2.86 -14.03
N GLY A 105 -16.62 -2.45 -14.74
CA GLY A 105 -17.74 -1.69 -14.16
C GLY A 105 -18.42 -2.44 -13.01
N SER A 106 -18.80 -3.70 -13.24
CA SER A 106 -19.45 -4.52 -12.20
C SER A 106 -18.56 -4.80 -10.99
N LEU A 107 -17.23 -4.82 -11.17
CA LEU A 107 -16.30 -4.98 -10.06
C LEU A 107 -16.18 -3.68 -9.26
N MET A 108 -16.07 -2.55 -9.94
CA MET A 108 -15.99 -1.24 -9.30
C MET A 108 -17.28 -0.89 -8.54
N GLU A 109 -18.45 -1.20 -9.10
CA GLU A 109 -19.74 -1.03 -8.43
C GLU A 109 -19.79 -1.82 -7.12
N ARG A 110 -19.36 -3.09 -7.12
CA ARG A 110 -19.26 -3.88 -5.88
C ARG A 110 -18.29 -3.29 -4.85
N PHE A 111 -17.20 -2.69 -5.30
CA PHE A 111 -16.28 -2.00 -4.40
C PHE A 111 -16.90 -0.72 -3.83
N ASP A 112 -17.64 0.03 -4.65
CA ASP A 112 -18.36 1.23 -4.21
C ASP A 112 -19.46 0.88 -3.20
N ASP A 113 -20.23 -0.16 -3.47
CA ASP A 113 -21.24 -0.69 -2.55
C ASP A 113 -20.62 -1.10 -1.21
N ALA A 114 -19.51 -1.84 -1.24
CA ALA A 114 -18.80 -2.23 -0.03
C ALA A 114 -18.32 -1.01 0.77
N VAL A 115 -17.79 0.01 0.09
CA VAL A 115 -17.39 1.27 0.72
C VAL A 115 -18.57 1.97 1.37
N THR A 116 -19.69 2.11 0.67
CA THR A 116 -20.89 2.75 1.23
C THR A 116 -21.45 1.98 2.41
N GLN A 117 -21.51 0.65 2.34
CA GLN A 117 -22.09 -0.20 3.40
C GLN A 117 -21.27 -0.21 4.69
N ASN A 118 -19.94 -0.08 4.61
CA ASN A 118 -19.06 -0.15 5.79
C ASN A 118 -18.40 1.20 6.12
N ALA A 119 -18.89 2.31 5.56
CA ALA A 119 -18.28 3.64 5.71
C ALA A 119 -18.18 4.07 7.18
N ASP A 120 -19.28 3.94 7.93
CA ASP A 120 -19.36 4.36 9.33
C ASP A 120 -18.41 3.55 10.20
N GLU A 121 -18.42 2.22 10.04
CA GLU A 121 -17.57 1.31 10.82
C GLU A 121 -16.07 1.58 10.59
N VAL A 122 -15.68 1.90 9.34
CA VAL A 122 -14.29 2.25 9.02
C VAL A 122 -13.94 3.66 9.50
N SER A 123 -14.88 4.60 9.46
CA SER A 123 -14.66 5.93 9.99
C SER A 123 -14.46 5.91 11.51
N GLU A 124 -15.23 5.11 12.24
CA GLU A 124 -15.07 4.89 13.69
C GLU A 124 -13.71 4.25 14.00
N LEU A 125 -13.33 3.21 13.25
CA LEU A 125 -12.02 2.56 13.39
C LEU A 125 -10.86 3.55 13.23
N LEU A 126 -10.94 4.42 12.21
CA LEU A 126 -9.93 5.45 11.98
C LEU A 126 -9.95 6.53 13.06
N ALA A 127 -11.12 6.93 13.54
CA ALA A 127 -11.23 7.89 14.64
C ALA A 127 -10.57 7.34 15.93
N GLU A 128 -10.81 6.08 16.27
CA GLU A 128 -10.18 5.43 17.43
C GLU A 128 -8.66 5.32 17.26
N LEU A 129 -8.18 4.94 16.07
CA LEU A 129 -6.74 4.90 15.78
C LEU A 129 -6.09 6.28 15.92
N THR A 130 -6.72 7.31 15.33
CA THR A 130 -6.14 8.66 15.22
C THR A 130 -6.23 9.47 16.51
N THR A 131 -7.19 9.18 17.38
CA THR A 131 -7.30 9.79 18.72
C THR A 131 -6.60 8.98 19.81
N GLY A 132 -6.13 7.78 19.49
CA GLY A 132 -5.48 6.87 20.42
C GLY A 132 -4.03 7.23 20.77
N PRO A 133 -3.44 6.50 21.74
CA PRO A 133 -2.08 6.73 22.24
C PRO A 133 -0.99 6.47 21.20
N LEU A 134 -1.29 5.72 20.14
CA LEU A 134 -0.35 5.50 19.04
C LEU A 134 -0.01 6.81 18.32
N THR A 135 -0.99 7.69 18.15
CA THR A 135 -0.80 8.98 17.45
C THR A 135 0.21 9.86 18.14
N SER A 136 0.09 10.03 19.47
CA SER A 136 1.00 10.88 20.23
C SER A 136 2.42 10.33 20.17
N ILE A 137 2.61 9.01 20.28
CA ILE A 137 3.95 8.41 20.21
C ILE A 137 4.58 8.59 18.83
N LEU A 138 3.80 8.41 17.75
CA LEU A 138 4.28 8.62 16.38
C LEU A 138 4.67 10.09 16.14
N GLN A 139 3.89 11.03 16.66
CA GLN A 139 4.20 12.46 16.56
C GLN A 139 5.44 12.82 17.38
N ASP A 140 5.45 12.48 18.67
CA ASP A 140 6.48 12.92 19.61
C ASP A 140 7.87 12.31 19.31
N ARG A 141 7.90 11.03 18.88
CA ARG A 141 9.16 10.30 18.71
C ARG A 141 9.63 10.18 17.26
N PHE A 142 8.73 10.28 16.29
CA PHE A 142 9.05 10.04 14.87
C PHE A 142 8.70 11.22 13.96
N ASP A 143 8.05 12.28 14.48
CA ASP A 143 7.50 13.39 13.70
C ASP A 143 6.54 12.90 12.60
N LEU A 144 5.75 11.89 12.93
CA LEU A 144 4.80 11.26 12.02
C LEU A 144 3.36 11.56 12.44
N GLY A 145 2.62 12.17 11.52
CA GLY A 145 1.17 12.33 11.62
C GLY A 145 0.41 11.42 10.64
N TRP A 146 -0.90 11.34 10.83
CA TRP A 146 -1.80 10.68 9.90
C TRP A 146 -2.05 11.58 8.69
N GLY A 147 -1.55 11.18 7.53
CA GLY A 147 -1.78 11.92 6.29
C GLY A 147 -3.12 11.57 5.64
N ASN A 148 -3.76 12.54 4.97
CA ASN A 148 -5.00 12.37 4.19
C ASN A 148 -4.94 11.24 3.14
N ARG A 149 -3.73 10.81 2.74
CA ARG A 149 -3.54 9.68 1.84
C ARG A 149 -3.86 8.35 2.54
N LEU A 150 -3.38 8.14 3.76
CA LEU A 150 -3.66 6.93 4.52
C LEU A 150 -5.15 6.79 4.78
N GLU A 151 -5.79 7.87 5.22
CA GLU A 151 -7.23 7.91 5.49
C GLU A 151 -8.04 7.57 4.24
N ARG A 152 -7.78 8.24 3.11
CA ARG A 152 -8.45 7.94 1.83
C ARG A 152 -8.25 6.49 1.38
N GLN A 153 -7.06 5.93 1.61
CA GLN A 153 -6.78 4.54 1.29
C GLN A 153 -7.52 3.58 2.22
N ALA A 154 -7.55 3.85 3.52
CA ALA A 154 -8.28 3.04 4.48
C ALA A 154 -9.80 3.05 4.19
N MET A 155 -10.37 4.23 3.94
CA MET A 155 -11.79 4.39 3.55
C MET A 155 -12.15 3.67 2.24
N ARG A 156 -11.17 3.33 1.40
CA ARG A 156 -11.40 2.54 0.18
C ARG A 156 -11.10 1.05 0.36
N PHE A 157 -10.01 0.72 1.03
CA PHE A 157 -9.47 -0.63 1.11
C PHE A 157 -10.14 -1.47 2.20
N VAL A 158 -10.30 -0.92 3.41
CA VAL A 158 -10.83 -1.65 4.57
C VAL A 158 -12.26 -2.16 4.32
N PRO A 159 -13.20 -1.34 3.80
CA PRO A 159 -14.56 -1.83 3.49
C PRO A 159 -14.59 -2.99 2.49
N VAL A 160 -13.76 -2.90 1.45
CA VAL A 160 -13.68 -3.94 0.40
C VAL A 160 -13.09 -5.23 0.97
N TYR A 161 -12.09 -5.11 1.84
CA TYR A 161 -11.50 -6.26 2.53
C TYR A 161 -12.51 -6.94 3.46
N MET A 162 -13.34 -6.17 4.17
CA MET A 162 -14.44 -6.69 4.99
C MET A 162 -15.48 -7.43 4.15
N ALA A 163 -15.90 -6.84 3.03
CA ALA A 163 -16.85 -7.48 2.11
C ALA A 163 -16.29 -8.78 1.48
N ALA A 164 -14.97 -8.92 1.40
CA ALA A 164 -14.30 -10.16 0.99
C ALA A 164 -14.21 -11.23 2.10
N GLY A 165 -14.74 -10.94 3.30
CA GLY A 165 -14.77 -11.85 4.46
C GLY A 165 -13.60 -11.65 5.43
N GLY A 166 -12.79 -10.62 5.26
CA GLY A 166 -11.69 -10.28 6.17
C GLY A 166 -12.13 -9.42 7.34
N ARG A 167 -11.26 -9.28 8.35
CA ARG A 167 -11.51 -8.36 9.48
C ARG A 167 -10.91 -7.00 9.22
N LYS A 168 -11.56 -5.94 9.71
CA LYS A 168 -11.11 -4.55 9.51
C LYS A 168 -9.75 -4.27 10.15
N GLU A 169 -9.46 -4.90 11.27
CA GLU A 169 -8.19 -4.76 12.00
C GLU A 169 -7.02 -5.36 11.21
N ASP A 170 -7.27 -6.46 10.47
CA ASP A 170 -6.25 -7.10 9.63
C ASP A 170 -5.94 -6.24 8.39
N ALA A 171 -6.98 -5.63 7.81
CA ALA A 171 -6.83 -4.68 6.71
C ALA A 171 -6.06 -3.42 7.14
N LEU A 172 -6.39 -2.89 8.32
CA LEU A 172 -5.71 -1.72 8.87
C LEU A 172 -4.25 -2.03 9.23
N ASP A 173 -3.98 -3.17 9.86
CA ASP A 173 -2.62 -3.63 10.16
C ASP A 173 -1.79 -3.72 8.88
N HIS A 174 -2.37 -4.24 7.79
CA HIS A 174 -1.68 -4.27 6.50
C HIS A 174 -1.34 -2.87 5.95
N LEU A 175 -2.26 -1.91 6.04
CA LEU A 175 -2.00 -0.53 5.61
C LEU A 175 -0.92 0.12 6.46
N LEU A 176 -0.96 -0.05 7.79
CA LEU A 176 0.04 0.48 8.69
C LEU A 176 1.42 -0.14 8.44
N ALA A 177 1.50 -1.46 8.32
CA ALA A 177 2.75 -2.17 8.01
C ALA A 177 3.38 -1.68 6.70
N SER A 178 2.57 -1.50 5.66
CA SER A 178 3.07 -1.12 4.32
C SER A 178 3.36 0.37 4.15
N ARG A 179 2.87 1.25 5.03
CA ARG A 179 2.97 2.71 4.86
C ARG A 179 3.68 3.42 6.01
N VAL A 180 3.40 3.02 7.25
CA VAL A 180 3.87 3.68 8.47
C VAL A 180 5.06 2.92 9.05
N PHE A 181 4.93 1.61 9.25
CA PHE A 181 5.96 0.78 9.89
C PHE A 181 7.02 0.23 8.92
N ARG A 182 7.05 0.73 7.69
CA ARG A 182 8.06 0.36 6.70
C ARG A 182 9.43 0.98 6.99
N ARG A 183 10.46 0.38 6.38
CA ARG A 183 11.85 0.85 6.45
C ARG A 183 11.93 2.31 5.97
N GLY A 184 12.64 3.15 6.73
CA GLY A 184 12.81 4.57 6.47
C GLY A 184 11.72 5.48 7.04
N LYS A 185 10.62 4.94 7.59
CA LYS A 185 9.55 5.73 8.23
C LYS A 185 9.51 5.58 9.74
N VAL A 186 9.24 4.37 10.23
CA VAL A 186 9.38 4.03 11.65
C VAL A 186 10.51 3.04 11.84
N THR A 187 10.54 1.97 11.04
CA THR A 187 11.60 0.98 11.11
C THR A 187 12.81 1.40 10.27
N GLY A 188 14.00 0.89 10.59
CA GLY A 188 15.23 1.14 9.85
C GLY A 188 15.76 2.58 9.96
N ARG A 189 15.21 3.38 10.87
CA ARG A 189 15.67 4.75 11.17
C ARG A 189 16.93 4.71 12.04
N TYR A 190 17.91 5.53 11.69
CA TYR A 190 19.14 5.67 12.49
C TYR A 190 18.84 6.30 13.85
N ASP A 191 17.98 7.31 13.86
CA ASP A 191 17.61 8.11 15.04
C ASP A 191 16.62 7.42 15.99
N ALA A 192 15.94 6.35 15.56
CA ALA A 192 15.03 5.60 16.42
C ALA A 192 15.80 4.75 17.45
N THR A 193 15.42 4.77 18.73
CA THR A 193 16.02 3.92 19.77
C THR A 193 15.23 2.62 19.96
N ILE A 194 15.82 1.65 20.67
CA ILE A 194 15.13 0.42 21.08
C ILE A 194 13.89 0.75 21.94
N ASP A 195 14.00 1.75 22.81
CA ASP A 195 12.90 2.20 23.67
C ASP A 195 11.77 2.86 22.86
N ASP A 196 12.09 3.59 21.79
CA ASP A 196 11.08 4.17 20.89
C ASP A 196 10.28 3.09 20.16
N LEU A 197 10.98 2.07 19.65
CA LEU A 197 10.33 0.93 19.00
C LEU A 197 9.46 0.13 19.99
N GLY A 198 9.94 -0.07 21.23
CA GLY A 198 9.19 -0.73 22.29
C GLY A 198 7.93 0.04 22.69
N ALA A 199 8.00 1.38 22.78
CA ALA A 199 6.85 2.23 23.09
C ALA A 199 5.76 2.13 22.01
N ILE A 200 6.15 2.13 20.72
CA ILE A 200 5.22 1.91 19.61
C ILE A 200 4.60 0.53 19.68
N GLU A 201 5.41 -0.52 19.86
CA GLU A 201 4.93 -1.91 19.92
C GLU A 201 3.88 -2.08 21.03
N GLN A 202 4.13 -1.49 22.21
CA GLN A 202 3.20 -1.53 23.33
C GLN A 202 1.90 -0.76 23.05
N ALA A 203 1.99 0.44 22.48
CA ALA A 203 0.80 1.22 22.14
C ALA A 203 -0.05 0.54 21.07
N LEU A 204 0.59 0.03 20.02
CA LEU A 204 -0.07 -0.70 18.95
C LEU A 204 -0.76 -1.97 19.46
N THR A 205 -0.08 -2.73 20.32
CA THR A 205 -0.66 -3.91 20.98
C THR A 205 -1.86 -3.55 21.86
N THR A 206 -1.80 -2.41 22.55
CA THR A 206 -2.90 -1.95 23.42
C THR A 206 -4.15 -1.60 22.60
N VAL A 207 -3.98 -0.89 21.48
CA VAL A 207 -5.08 -0.55 20.56
C VAL A 207 -5.74 -1.83 20.02
N TRP A 208 -4.95 -2.76 19.48
CA TRP A 208 -5.50 -4.00 18.91
C TRP A 208 -6.11 -4.95 19.94
N LYS A 209 -5.61 -4.96 21.19
CA LYS A 209 -6.25 -5.69 22.29
C LYS A 209 -7.65 -5.18 22.57
N GLY A 210 -7.88 -3.86 22.47
CA GLY A 210 -9.22 -3.27 22.54
C GLY A 210 -10.18 -3.86 21.50
N TRP A 211 -9.66 -4.12 20.29
CA TRP A 211 -10.38 -4.75 19.19
C TRP A 211 -10.40 -6.29 19.22
N LYS A 212 -9.90 -6.92 20.29
CA LYS A 212 -9.78 -8.38 20.41
C LYS A 212 -9.04 -9.00 19.21
N SER A 213 -8.00 -8.31 18.75
CA SER A 213 -7.22 -8.66 17.57
C SER A 213 -5.72 -8.45 17.84
N GLU A 214 -4.87 -8.75 16.84
CA GLU A 214 -3.41 -8.57 16.92
C GLU A 214 -2.86 -7.96 15.61
N PRO A 215 -2.00 -6.92 15.67
CA PRO A 215 -1.39 -6.29 14.50
C PRO A 215 -0.13 -7.06 14.08
N ARG A 216 -0.33 -8.29 13.60
CA ARG A 216 0.75 -9.26 13.39
C ARG A 216 1.83 -8.76 12.43
N ARG A 217 1.45 -8.07 11.35
CA ARG A 217 2.40 -7.58 10.33
C ARG A 217 3.23 -6.44 10.88
N SER A 218 2.58 -5.46 11.50
CA SER A 218 3.27 -4.30 12.07
C SER A 218 4.18 -4.69 13.23
N ILE A 219 3.73 -5.58 14.13
CA ILE A 219 4.58 -6.09 15.23
C ILE A 219 5.80 -6.84 14.69
N ALA A 220 5.62 -7.69 13.67
CA ALA A 220 6.74 -8.43 13.09
C ALA A 220 7.84 -7.49 12.56
N LEU A 221 7.46 -6.40 11.88
CA LEU A 221 8.41 -5.40 11.38
C LEU A 221 9.14 -4.67 12.51
N LEU A 222 8.42 -4.25 13.56
CA LEU A 222 9.02 -3.59 14.73
C LEU A 222 9.99 -4.53 15.46
N ALA A 223 9.60 -5.80 15.66
CA ALA A 223 10.44 -6.80 16.33
C ALA A 223 11.68 -7.18 15.51
N GLU A 224 11.61 -7.17 14.17
CA GLU A 224 12.78 -7.32 13.32
C GLU A 224 13.74 -6.15 13.46
N ASP A 225 13.24 -4.91 13.43
CA ASP A 225 14.09 -3.72 13.55
C ASP A 225 14.72 -3.58 14.95
N ARG A 226 13.98 -3.96 15.99
CA ARG A 226 14.52 -4.00 17.36
C ARG A 226 15.67 -5.00 17.48
N ARG A 227 15.49 -6.22 16.97
CA ARG A 227 16.55 -7.25 16.93
C ARG A 227 17.76 -6.82 16.10
N ARG A 228 17.55 -6.06 15.02
CA ARG A 228 18.64 -5.48 14.23
C ARG A 228 19.45 -4.49 15.07
N LYS A 229 18.80 -3.56 15.77
CA LYS A 229 19.46 -2.58 16.65
C LYS A 229 20.16 -3.23 17.84
N GLU A 230 19.58 -4.25 18.46
CA GLU A 230 20.20 -5.02 19.55
C GLU A 230 21.51 -5.71 19.13
N ARG A 231 21.70 -5.99 17.84
CA ARG A 231 22.95 -6.57 17.29
C ARG A 231 23.99 -5.53 16.90
N GLU A 232 23.56 -4.29 16.67
CA GLU A 232 24.40 -3.15 16.28
C GLU A 232 24.93 -2.38 17.50
N ALA A 233 24.30 -2.54 18.66
CA ALA A 233 24.66 -1.94 19.95
C ALA A 233 25.73 -2.76 20.70
#